data_AF-A0A842MN32-F1
#
_entry.id   AF-A0A842MN32-F1
#
_cell.length_a   1.000
_cell.length_b   1.000
_cell.length_c   1.000
_cell.angle_alpha   90.00
_cell.angle_beta   90.00
_cell.angle_gamma   90.00
#
_symmetry.space_group_name_H-M   'P 1'
#
loop_
_entity.id
_entity.type
_entity.pdbx_description
1 polymer ?
#
loop_
_entity_poly.entity_id
_entity_poly.type
_entity_poly.pdbx_seq_one_letter_code
_entity_poly.pdbx_strand_id
1 'polypeptide(L)'
;MKFLESMIKCYERKYKRNDRQYTTKQYTINLRKEDVELQAFECEEKVCIIPKIQFQKLVENQEKYSKIIEENRKLTNQLSQLQADYEKLKNEHKHLQEVFKKREKEVSHLQNEVERLQNRSILEII
;
A
#
# COMPACT_ATOMS: atom_id res chain seq x y z
N MET A 1 -13.04 -10.06 12.58
CA MET A 1 -14.44 -9.92 12.12
C MET A 1 -15.23 -11.04 12.77
N LYS A 2 -16.30 -10.74 13.51
CA LYS A 2 -17.14 -11.78 14.15
C LYS A 2 -18.22 -12.21 13.15
N PHE A 3 -18.53 -13.50 13.07
CA PHE A 3 -19.59 -14.01 12.19
C PHE A 3 -20.11 -15.36 12.66
N LEU A 4 -21.44 -15.54 12.59
CA LEU A 4 -22.09 -16.81 12.83
C LEU A 4 -22.49 -17.46 11.52
N GLU A 5 -22.21 -18.75 11.39
CA GLU A 5 -22.64 -19.55 10.25
C GLU A 5 -23.86 -20.39 10.63
N SER A 6 -24.90 -20.35 9.80
CA SER A 6 -26.06 -21.23 9.95
C SER A 6 -26.69 -21.56 8.61
N MET A 7 -27.40 -22.68 8.57
CA MET A 7 -28.15 -23.13 7.41
C MET A 7 -29.54 -22.51 7.41
N ILE A 8 -29.89 -21.85 6.30
CA ILE A 8 -31.25 -21.35 6.09
C ILE A 8 -32.13 -22.53 5.65
N LYS A 9 -33.14 -22.86 6.45
CA LYS A 9 -34.16 -23.86 6.08
C LYS A 9 -35.31 -23.16 5.37
N CYS A 10 -35.79 -23.75 4.28
CA CYS A 10 -36.98 -23.29 3.57
C CYS A 10 -38.12 -24.28 3.77
N TYR A 11 -39.26 -23.78 4.23
CA TYR A 11 -40.49 -24.54 4.38
C TYR A 11 -41.51 -24.01 3.39
N GLU A 12 -42.04 -24.90 2.55
CA GLU A 12 -43.07 -24.56 1.56
C GLU A 12 -44.36 -25.30 1.89
N ARG A 13 -45.46 -24.55 2.09
CA ARG A 13 -46.79 -25.10 2.31
C ARG A 13 -47.70 -24.70 1.17
N LYS A 14 -48.33 -25.69 0.54
CA LYS A 14 -49.35 -25.49 -0.50
C LYS A 14 -50.72 -25.84 0.06
N TYR A 15 -51.72 -25.01 -0.18
CA TYR A 15 -53.10 -25.31 0.16
C TYR A 15 -54.06 -24.73 -0.89
N LYS A 16 -55.21 -25.39 -1.06
CA LYS A 16 -56.20 -25.02 -2.08
C LYS A 16 -57.47 -24.53 -1.39
N ARG A 17 -58.02 -23.40 -1.83
CA ARG A 17 -59.30 -22.86 -1.35
C ARG A 17 -60.07 -22.25 -2.51
N ASN A 18 -61.30 -22.72 -2.76
CA ASN A 18 -62.22 -22.26 -3.81
C ASN A 18 -61.50 -22.07 -5.16
N ASP A 19 -60.99 -23.17 -5.70
CA ASP A 19 -60.20 -23.28 -6.94
C ASP A 19 -58.87 -22.51 -7.04
N ARG A 20 -58.52 -21.69 -6.03
CA ARG A 20 -57.22 -21.03 -5.97
C ARG A 20 -56.22 -21.86 -5.17
N GLN A 21 -55.01 -21.98 -5.70
CA GLN A 21 -53.88 -22.62 -5.02
C GLN A 21 -52.97 -21.54 -4.45
N TYR A 22 -52.69 -21.64 -3.15
CA TYR A 22 -51.82 -20.72 -2.42
C TYR A 22 -50.55 -21.46 -2.02
N THR A 23 -49.41 -20.77 -2.13
CA THR A 23 -48.11 -21.27 -1.72
C THR A 23 -47.52 -20.29 -0.73
N THR A 24 -47.25 -20.75 0.49
CA THR A 24 -46.52 -19.99 1.51
C THR A 24 -45.09 -20.53 1.58
N LYS A 25 -44.09 -19.66 1.46
CA LYS A 25 -42.68 -19.98 1.67
C LYS A 25 -42.19 -19.27 2.93
N GLN A 26 -41.59 -20.02 3.84
CA GLN A 26 -41.01 -19.52 5.07
C GLN A 26 -39.53 -19.90 5.13
N TYR A 27 -38.67 -18.93 5.41
CA TYR A 27 -37.24 -19.14 5.63
C TYR A 27 -36.95 -19.03 7.12
N THR A 28 -36.26 -20.02 7.68
CA THR A 28 -35.94 -20.09 9.11
C THR A 28 -34.44 -20.26 9.28
N ILE A 29 -33.86 -19.48 10.19
CA ILE A 29 -32.45 -19.57 10.57
C ILE A 29 -32.40 -19.93 12.05
N ASN A 30 -31.74 -21.04 12.36
CA ASN A 30 -31.55 -21.47 13.74
C ASN A 30 -30.10 -21.20 14.13
N LEU A 31 -29.89 -20.30 15.08
CA LEU A 31 -28.58 -20.04 15.66
C LEU A 31 -28.40 -20.94 16.87
N ARG A 32 -27.20 -21.52 17.06
CA ARG A 32 -26.91 -22.31 18.26
C ARG A 32 -26.67 -21.35 19.42
N LYS A 33 -27.28 -21.65 20.56
CA LYS A 33 -27.18 -20.83 21.78
C LYS A 33 -25.72 -20.60 22.20
N GLU A 34 -24.92 -21.66 22.20
CA GLU A 34 -23.49 -21.61 22.53
C GLU A 34 -22.71 -20.65 21.63
N ASP A 35 -22.94 -20.71 20.31
CA ASP A 35 -22.25 -19.85 19.35
C ASP A 35 -22.65 -18.38 19.52
N VAL A 36 -23.93 -18.13 19.81
CA VAL A 36 -24.44 -16.78 20.10
C VAL A 36 -23.87 -16.24 21.40
N GLU A 37 -23.75 -17.05 22.45
CA GLU A 37 -23.16 -16.62 23.73
C GLU A 37 -21.65 -16.34 23.59
N LEU A 38 -20.92 -17.13 22.79
CA LEU A 38 -19.49 -16.94 22.54
C LEU A 38 -19.19 -15.75 21.62
N GLN A 39 -20.02 -15.53 20.60
CA GLN A 39 -19.90 -14.42 19.65
C GLN A 39 -21.01 -13.39 19.83
N ALA A 40 -21.32 -13.06 21.09
CA ALA A 40 -22.43 -12.19 21.47
C ALA A 40 -22.57 -10.98 20.55
N PHE A 41 -23.73 -10.92 19.89
CA PHE A 41 -24.25 -9.68 19.32
C PHE A 41 -24.95 -8.90 20.43
N GLU A 42 -24.81 -7.59 20.42
CA GLU A 42 -25.49 -6.73 21.38
C GLU A 42 -27.01 -6.67 21.11
N CYS A 43 -27.79 -6.33 22.13
CA CYS A 43 -29.21 -6.08 21.93
C CYS A 43 -29.38 -4.94 20.91
N GLU A 44 -30.33 -5.13 19.98
CA GLU A 44 -30.63 -4.19 18.88
C GLU A 44 -29.49 -4.03 17.85
N GLU A 45 -28.48 -4.88 17.87
CA GLU A 45 -27.41 -4.86 16.88
C GLU A 45 -27.95 -5.19 15.48
N LYS A 46 -27.57 -4.38 14.49
CA LYS A 46 -27.92 -4.63 13.09
C LYS A 46 -27.06 -5.75 12.54
N VAL A 47 -27.67 -6.92 12.34
CA VAL A 47 -27.01 -8.07 11.72
C VAL A 47 -27.26 -8.13 10.21
N CYS A 48 -26.26 -8.57 9.46
CA CYS A 48 -26.38 -8.83 8.03
C CYS A 48 -26.31 -10.34 7.77
N ILE A 49 -27.23 -10.84 6.94
CA ILE A 49 -27.24 -12.24 6.51
C ILE A 49 -26.71 -12.28 5.09
N ILE A 50 -25.58 -12.94 4.90
CA ILE A 50 -24.88 -13.01 3.61
C ILE A 50 -24.63 -14.49 3.27
N PRO A 51 -24.78 -14.91 1.99
CA PRO A 51 -24.39 -16.25 1.57
C PRO A 51 -22.91 -16.53 1.88
N LYS A 52 -22.61 -17.72 2.39
CA LYS A 52 -21.26 -18.13 2.80
C LYS A 52 -20.20 -17.85 1.73
N ILE A 53 -20.49 -18.15 0.47
CA ILE A 53 -19.57 -17.95 -0.66
C ILE A 53 -19.22 -16.46 -0.83
N GLN A 54 -20.18 -15.57 -0.68
CA GLN A 54 -19.94 -14.13 -0.79
C GLN A 54 -19.15 -13.61 0.41
N PHE A 55 -19.46 -14.11 1.61
CA PHE A 55 -18.71 -13.77 2.82
C PHE A 55 -17.24 -14.21 2.74
N GLN A 56 -16.97 -15.43 2.27
CA GLN A 56 -15.58 -15.92 2.06
C GLN A 56 -14.80 -15.01 1.12
N LYS A 57 -15.40 -14.63 -0.03
CA LYS A 57 -14.78 -13.67 -0.96
C LYS A 57 -14.51 -12.32 -0.31
N LEU A 58 -15.40 -11.86 0.58
CA LEU A 58 -15.24 -10.60 1.30
C LEU A 58 -14.04 -10.67 2.25
N VAL A 59 -13.89 -11.76 3.00
CA VAL A 59 -12.75 -11.99 3.90
C VAL A 59 -11.44 -12.07 3.11
N GLU A 60 -11.39 -12.84 2.03
CA GLU A 60 -10.22 -12.93 1.16
C GLU A 60 -9.83 -11.58 0.57
N ASN A 61 -10.82 -10.79 0.13
CA ASN A 61 -10.58 -9.44 -0.38
C ASN A 61 -10.03 -8.54 0.72
N GLN A 62 -10.57 -8.61 1.93
CA GLN A 62 -10.09 -7.82 3.07
C GLN A 62 -8.62 -8.14 3.39
N GLU A 63 -8.23 -9.41 3.37
CA GLU A 63 -6.83 -9.83 3.56
C GLU A 63 -5.92 -9.30 2.45
N LYS A 64 -6.36 -9.40 1.18
CA LYS A 64 -5.62 -8.84 0.03
C LYS A 64 -5.43 -7.33 0.18
N TYR A 65 -6.48 -6.59 0.51
CA TYR A 65 -6.40 -5.15 0.74
C TYR A 65 -5.44 -4.81 1.88
N SER A 66 -5.45 -5.60 2.96
CA SER A 66 -4.54 -5.39 4.09
C SER A 66 -3.07 -5.55 3.68
N LYS A 67 -2.75 -6.57 2.86
CA LYS A 67 -1.40 -6.76 2.31
C LYS A 67 -0.99 -5.62 1.39
N ILE A 68 -1.87 -5.18 0.50
CA ILE A 68 -1.61 -4.05 -0.40
C ILE A 68 -1.33 -2.76 0.39
N ILE A 69 -2.07 -2.50 1.47
CA ILE A 69 -1.82 -1.35 2.34
C ILE A 69 -0.43 -1.42 2.97
N GLU A 70 -0.02 -2.60 3.43
CA GLU A 70 1.31 -2.79 4.03
C GLU A 70 2.43 -2.60 3.00
N GLU A 71 2.28 -3.14 1.80
CA GLU A 71 3.22 -2.96 0.68
C GLU A 71 3.31 -1.48 0.27
N ASN A 72 2.17 -0.80 0.13
CA ASN A 72 2.14 0.63 -0.18
C ASN A 72 2.86 1.46 0.88
N ARG A 73 2.73 1.12 2.17
CA ARG A 73 3.48 1.78 3.25
C ARG A 73 4.99 1.58 3.09
N LYS A 74 5.42 0.35 2.80
CA LYS A 74 6.84 0.04 2.55
C LYS A 74 7.39 0.80 1.35
N LEU A 75 6.66 0.80 0.23
CA LEU A 75 7.04 1.54 -0.98
C LEU A 75 7.11 3.05 -0.73
N THR A 76 6.15 3.61 0.00
CA THR A 76 6.15 5.05 0.35
C THR A 76 7.39 5.41 1.17
N ASN A 77 7.76 4.58 2.15
CA ASN A 77 8.98 4.79 2.95
C ASN A 77 10.24 4.69 2.08
N GLN A 78 10.32 3.70 1.19
CA GLN A 78 11.44 3.55 0.25
C GLN A 78 11.56 4.76 -0.68
N LEU A 79 10.43 5.28 -1.18
CA LEU A 79 10.40 6.44 -2.07
C LEU A 79 10.90 7.69 -1.32
N SER A 80 10.46 7.89 -0.08
CA SER A 80 10.95 8.99 0.76
C SER A 80 12.46 8.90 1.01
N GLN A 81 12.99 7.70 1.25
CA GLN A 81 14.42 7.49 1.44
C GLN A 81 15.20 7.80 0.16
N LEU A 82 14.73 7.27 -0.98
CA LEU A 82 15.37 7.48 -2.28
C LEU A 82 15.36 8.97 -2.67
N GLN A 83 14.29 9.70 -2.33
CA GLN A 83 14.20 11.13 -2.57
C GLN A 83 15.21 11.92 -1.72
N ALA A 84 15.41 11.52 -0.47
CA ALA A 84 16.44 12.13 0.38
C ALA A 84 17.86 11.87 -0.16
N ASP A 85 18.13 10.64 -0.60
CA ASP A 85 19.43 10.26 -1.17
C ASP A 85 19.69 10.96 -2.51
N TYR A 86 18.65 11.14 -3.33
CA TYR A 86 18.73 11.92 -4.56
C TYR A 86 19.11 13.39 -4.30
N GLU A 87 18.47 14.05 -3.32
CA GLU A 87 18.80 15.45 -3.01
C GLU A 87 20.21 15.60 -2.42
N LYS A 88 20.69 14.64 -1.63
CA LYS A 88 22.09 14.60 -1.18
C LYS A 88 23.04 14.52 -2.37
N LEU A 89 22.82 13.55 -3.27
CA LEU A 89 23.69 13.34 -4.43
C LEU A 89 23.69 14.56 -5.37
N LYS A 90 22.53 15.20 -5.53
CA LYS A 90 22.40 16.45 -6.30
C LYS A 90 23.20 17.59 -5.71
N ASN A 91 23.24 17.71 -4.39
CA ASN A 91 24.04 18.73 -3.70
C ASN A 91 25.54 18.43 -3.80
N GLU A 92 25.95 17.17 -3.64
CA GLU A 92 27.33 16.73 -3.86
C GLU A 92 27.79 17.00 -5.30
N HIS A 93 26.94 16.72 -6.28
CA HIS A 93 27.24 17.01 -7.68
C HIS A 93 27.46 18.51 -7.94
N LYS A 94 26.61 19.38 -7.37
CA LYS A 94 26.79 20.84 -7.45
C LYS A 94 28.10 21.28 -6.82
N HIS A 95 28.41 20.77 -5.64
CA HIS A 95 29.65 21.09 -4.95
C HIS A 95 30.87 20.67 -5.77
N LEU A 96 30.84 19.45 -6.33
CA LEU A 96 31.93 18.95 -7.16
C LEU A 96 32.11 19.78 -8.45
N GLN A 97 31.02 20.22 -9.08
CA GLN A 97 31.08 21.14 -10.21
C GLN A 97 31.76 22.47 -9.85
N GLU A 98 31.48 23.03 -8.68
CA GLU A 98 32.13 24.27 -8.23
C GLU A 98 33.62 24.06 -7.95
N VAL A 99 33.99 22.96 -7.30
CA VAL A 99 35.39 22.59 -7.07
C VAL A 99 36.12 22.40 -8.39
N PHE A 100 35.51 21.72 -9.36
CA PHE A 100 36.07 21.52 -10.69
C PHE A 100 36.36 22.86 -11.39
N LYS A 101 35.39 23.77 -11.41
CA LYS A 101 35.57 25.13 -11.96
C LYS A 101 36.69 25.93 -11.28
N LYS A 102 36.87 25.77 -9.97
CA LYS A 102 37.99 26.41 -9.25
C LYS A 102 39.32 25.82 -9.69
N ARG A 103 39.43 24.49 -9.77
CA ARG A 103 40.64 23.80 -10.23
C ARG A 103 40.99 24.14 -11.67
N GLU A 104 40.01 24.24 -12.57
CA GLU A 104 40.25 24.68 -13.95
C GLU A 104 40.90 26.08 -14.00
N LYS A 105 40.42 27.02 -13.17
CA LYS A 105 41.01 28.36 -13.07
C LYS A 105 42.42 28.33 -12.50
N GLU A 106 42.66 27.54 -11.46
CA GLU A 106 44.01 27.37 -10.88
C GLU A 106 44.99 26.78 -11.90
N VAL A 107 44.58 25.74 -12.62
CA VAL A 107 45.40 25.13 -13.69
C VAL A 107 45.70 26.16 -14.78
N SER A 108 44.71 26.92 -15.24
CA SER A 108 44.92 27.98 -16.23
C SER A 108 45.88 29.08 -15.72
N HIS A 109 45.75 29.48 -14.46
CA HIS A 109 46.67 30.44 -13.84
C HIS A 109 48.11 29.91 -13.79
N LEU A 110 48.29 28.67 -13.32
CA LEU A 110 49.61 28.03 -13.24
C LEU A 110 50.23 27.83 -14.61
N GLN A 111 49.44 27.44 -15.62
CA GLN A 111 49.90 27.34 -17.02
C GLN A 111 50.43 28.69 -17.52
N ASN A 112 49.67 29.77 -17.32
CA ASN A 112 50.10 31.12 -17.69
C ASN A 112 51.37 31.56 -16.94
N GLU A 113 51.52 31.17 -15.68
CA GLU A 113 52.70 31.48 -14.87
C GLU A 113 53.94 30.71 -15.33
N VAL A 114 53.80 29.42 -15.65
CA VAL A 114 54.86 28.60 -16.24
C VAL A 114 55.32 29.20 -17.57
N GLU A 115 54.40 29.56 -18.47
CA GLU A 115 54.73 30.23 -19.74
C GLU A 115 55.50 31.55 -19.51
N ARG A 116 55.06 32.37 -18.54
CA ARG A 116 55.77 33.62 -18.19
C ARG A 116 57.18 33.38 -17.68
N LEU A 117 57.40 32.36 -16.86
CA LEU A 117 58.71 32.01 -16.31
C LEU A 117 59.65 31.44 -17.38
N GLN A 118 59.12 30.62 -18.30
CA GLN A 118 59.85 30.14 -19.48
C GLN A 118 60.27 31.31 -20.39
N ASN A 119 59.35 32.23 -20.68
CA ASN A 119 59.62 33.41 -21.52
C ASN A 119 60.61 34.40 -20.90
N ARG A 120 60.83 34.35 -19.58
CA ARG A 120 61.83 35.15 -18.87
C ARG A 120 63.19 34.45 -18.72
N SER A 121 63.36 33.25 -19.30
CA SER A 121 64.55 32.41 -19.16
C SER A 121 64.91 32.06 -17.71
N ILE A 122 63.93 32.08 -16.80
CA ILE A 122 64.13 31.71 -15.38
C ILE A 122 63.94 30.19 -15.18
N LEU A 123 63.19 29.54 -16.07
CA LEU A 123 63.07 28.09 -16.17
C LEU A 123 63.66 27.63 -17.51
N GLU A 124 64.97 27.39 -17.55
CA GLU A 124 65.55 26.48 -18.53
C GLU A 124 65.19 25.06 -18.07
N ILE A 125 64.25 24.42 -18.77
CA ILE A 125 63.94 23.00 -18.58
C ILE A 125 65.20 22.21 -19.01
N ILE A 126 65.82 21.51 -18.06
CA ILE A 126 66.68 20.35 -18.33
C ILE A 126 65.76 19.17 -18.65
#